data_AF-A0A5R8M7A8-F1
#
_entry.id   AF-A0A5R8M7A8-F1
#
_cell.length_a   1.000
_cell.length_b   1.000
_cell.length_c   1.000
_cell.angle_alpha   90.00
_cell.angle_beta   90.00
_cell.angle_gamma   90.00
#
_symmetry.space_group_name_H-M   'P 1'
#
loop_
_entity.id
_entity.type
_entity.pdbx_description
1 polymer ?
#
loop_
_entity_poly.entity_id
_entity_poly.type
_entity_poly.pdbx_seq_one_letter_code
_entity_poly.pdbx_strand_id
1 'polypeptide(L)'
;MLQELEDSHLVKDYMNGNERAIEVLINRHNARLTGFIYSKVGDRELTEDIFQDTFMKVIRTLKRGAYNEEGKFLPWVMRIAHNLIIDHFRKSNRMPMCDGTDSFNIFSLMGDEKLNAEKQLIKEQIDTDLLRMIKELPEDQQQVLHMRLFKDMSFKEISENTGVSINTALGRMRYALINLRKLVEANSIVLTN
;
A
#
# COMPACT_ATOMS: atom_id res chain seq x y z
N MET A 1 0.30 23.08 21.03
CA MET A 1 -0.30 23.65 19.79
C MET A 1 -0.78 22.52 18.89
N LEU A 2 -1.74 22.72 17.97
CA LEU A 2 -2.19 21.67 17.03
C LEU A 2 -1.03 21.00 16.27
N GLN A 3 0.06 21.72 16.02
CA GLN A 3 1.25 21.20 15.34
C GLN A 3 2.02 20.11 16.11
N GLU A 4 1.84 20.01 17.42
CA GLU A 4 2.52 19.03 18.28
C GLU A 4 1.68 17.76 18.51
N LEU A 5 0.42 17.76 18.08
CA LEU A 5 -0.45 16.60 18.22
C LEU A 5 -0.04 15.49 17.25
N GLU A 6 -0.14 14.25 17.70
CA GLU A 6 0.01 13.09 16.82
C GLU A 6 -1.07 13.06 15.73
N ASP A 7 -0.77 12.41 14.61
CA ASP A 7 -1.72 12.26 13.50
C ASP A 7 -3.05 11.64 13.95
N SER A 8 -3.01 10.67 14.87
CA SER A 8 -4.19 10.02 15.45
C SER A 8 -5.16 11.03 16.08
N HIS A 9 -4.62 11.99 16.82
CA HIS A 9 -5.39 13.05 17.49
C HIS A 9 -5.95 14.04 16.47
N LEU A 10 -5.14 14.47 15.50
CA LEU A 10 -5.59 15.37 14.44
C LEU A 10 -6.70 14.77 13.57
N VAL A 11 -6.61 13.46 13.27
CA VAL A 11 -7.66 12.74 12.56
C VAL A 11 -8.96 12.77 13.38
N LYS A 12 -8.89 12.49 14.69
CA LYS A 12 -10.06 12.53 15.58
C LYS A 12 -10.67 13.92 15.65
N ASP A 13 -9.84 14.96 15.82
CA ASP A 13 -10.29 16.35 15.85
C ASP A 13 -10.99 16.75 14.56
N TYR A 14 -10.43 16.37 13.41
CA TYR A 14 -11.05 16.63 12.11
C TYR A 14 -12.41 15.93 11.97
N MET A 15 -12.48 14.65 12.36
CA MET A 15 -13.74 13.90 12.34
C MET A 15 -14.82 14.48 13.28
N ASN A 16 -14.40 15.19 14.33
CA ASN A 16 -15.29 15.92 15.25
C ASN A 16 -15.63 17.34 14.78
N GLY A 17 -15.23 17.73 13.56
CA GLY A 17 -15.58 19.01 12.93
C GLY A 17 -14.52 20.11 13.00
N ASN A 18 -13.33 19.82 13.54
CA ASN A 18 -12.22 20.78 13.51
C ASN A 18 -11.53 20.77 12.13
N GLU A 19 -12.03 21.58 11.19
CA GLU A 19 -11.47 21.71 9.84
C GLU A 19 -9.99 22.16 9.82
N ARG A 20 -9.46 22.78 10.88
CA ARG A 20 -8.02 23.13 10.92
C ARG A 20 -7.12 21.92 11.09
N ALA A 21 -7.63 20.82 11.64
CA ALA A 21 -6.82 19.64 11.89
C ALA A 21 -6.39 18.93 10.58
N ILE A 22 -7.21 18.99 9.52
CA ILE A 22 -6.82 18.42 8.22
C ILE A 22 -5.73 19.25 7.54
N GLU A 23 -5.75 20.57 7.69
CA GLU A 23 -4.69 21.44 7.16
C GLU A 23 -3.34 21.10 7.78
N VAL A 24 -3.30 20.85 9.09
CA VAL A 24 -2.08 20.40 9.78
C VAL A 24 -1.61 19.05 9.24
N LEU A 25 -2.50 18.08 9.03
CA LEU A 25 -2.16 16.78 8.45
C LEU A 25 -1.61 16.90 7.03
N ILE A 26 -2.24 17.72 6.17
CA ILE A 26 -1.81 17.95 4.79
C ILE A 26 -0.41 18.58 4.79
N ASN A 27 -0.23 19.68 5.52
CA ASN A 27 1.04 20.40 5.54
C ASN A 27 2.18 19.55 6.10
N ARG A 28 1.91 18.76 7.16
CA ARG A 28 2.88 17.85 7.78
C ARG A 28 3.39 16.79 6.80
N HIS A 29 2.51 16.25 5.95
CA HIS A 29 2.84 15.13 5.06
C HIS A 29 3.09 15.53 3.61
N ASN A 30 2.98 16.82 3.27
CA ASN A 30 3.08 17.32 1.90
C ASN A 30 4.38 16.88 1.23
N ALA A 31 5.54 17.27 1.78
CA ALA A 31 6.83 17.01 1.16
C ALA A 31 7.08 15.52 0.88
N ARG A 32 6.69 14.65 1.82
CA ARG A 32 6.89 13.20 1.69
C ARG A 32 5.96 12.58 0.66
N LEU A 33 4.70 12.98 0.63
CA LEU A 33 3.73 12.49 -0.34
C LEU A 33 4.06 12.97 -1.75
N THR A 34 4.35 14.26 -1.91
CA THR A 34 4.71 14.88 -3.19
C THR A 34 5.99 14.27 -3.75
N GLY A 35 7.04 14.09 -2.93
CA GLY A 35 8.27 13.43 -3.35
C GLY A 35 8.05 11.97 -3.78
N PHE A 36 7.21 11.23 -3.05
CA PHE A 36 6.83 9.87 -3.43
C PHE A 36 6.12 9.82 -4.77
N ILE A 37 5.06 10.62 -4.96
CA ILE A 37 4.31 10.65 -6.21
C ILE A 37 5.24 11.03 -7.36
N TYR A 38 6.02 12.11 -7.22
CA TYR A 38 6.96 12.57 -8.25
C TYR A 38 7.99 11.50 -8.63
N SER A 39 8.54 10.78 -7.65
CA SER A 39 9.48 9.67 -7.93
C SER A 39 8.90 8.53 -8.77
N LYS A 40 7.56 8.41 -8.82
CA LYS A 40 6.86 7.38 -9.59
C LYS A 40 6.35 7.90 -10.93
N VAL A 41 5.96 9.17 -11.02
CA VAL A 41 5.37 9.71 -12.26
C VAL A 41 6.33 10.57 -13.09
N GLY A 42 7.35 11.16 -12.47
CA GLY A 42 8.35 11.98 -13.16
C GLY A 42 7.83 13.29 -13.76
N ASP A 43 6.58 13.64 -13.51
CA ASP A 43 5.87 14.79 -14.07
C ASP A 43 5.26 15.65 -12.96
N ARG A 44 5.50 16.97 -13.00
CA ARG A 44 5.11 17.89 -11.93
C ARG A 44 3.61 18.17 -11.90
N GLU A 45 2.97 18.30 -13.06
CA GLU A 45 1.53 18.60 -13.16
C GLU A 45 0.73 17.38 -12.68
N LEU A 46 1.09 16.20 -13.18
CA LEU A 46 0.50 14.94 -12.75
C LEU A 46 0.75 14.64 -11.26
N THR A 47 1.90 15.05 -10.73
CA THR A 47 2.18 14.94 -9.29
C THR A 47 1.18 15.73 -8.46
N GLU A 48 0.92 16.98 -8.84
CA GLU A 48 -0.02 17.86 -8.16
C GLU A 48 -1.45 17.31 -8.26
N ASP A 49 -1.86 16.84 -9.44
CA ASP A 49 -3.18 16.23 -9.64
C ASP A 49 -3.40 15.00 -8.75
N ILE A 50 -2.44 14.07 -8.72
CA ILE A 50 -2.53 12.86 -7.87
C ILE A 50 -2.50 13.23 -6.39
N PHE A 51 -1.71 14.23 -6.00
CA PHE A 51 -1.65 14.73 -4.63
C PHE A 51 -3.02 15.25 -4.18
N GLN A 52 -3.65 16.09 -5.00
CA GLN A 52 -4.98 16.63 -4.72
C GLN A 52 -6.03 15.53 -4.65
N ASP A 53 -6.06 14.62 -5.63
CA ASP A 53 -6.98 13.48 -5.63
C ASP A 53 -6.81 12.57 -4.41
N THR A 54 -5.56 12.40 -3.95
CA THR A 54 -5.25 11.63 -2.74
C THR A 54 -5.90 12.27 -1.53
N PHE A 55 -5.68 13.57 -1.30
CA PHE A 55 -6.26 14.24 -0.14
C PHE A 55 -7.78 14.42 -0.24
N MET A 56 -8.34 14.55 -1.45
CA MET A 56 -9.78 14.52 -1.66
C MET A 56 -10.38 13.17 -1.24
N LYS A 57 -9.73 12.04 -1.57
CA LYS A 57 -10.16 10.71 -1.10
C LYS A 57 -10.00 10.56 0.41
N VAL A 58 -8.91 11.06 0.99
CA VAL A 58 -8.69 11.07 2.46
C VAL A 58 -9.83 11.81 3.16
N ILE A 59 -10.08 13.06 2.78
CA ILE A 59 -11.13 13.91 3.33
C ILE A 59 -12.50 13.23 3.27
N ARG A 60 -12.86 12.69 2.09
CA ARG A 60 -14.14 11.98 1.91
C ARG A 60 -14.26 10.76 2.81
N THR A 61 -13.17 10.02 3.01
CA THR A 61 -13.17 8.80 3.84
C THR A 61 -13.32 9.14 5.32
N LEU A 62 -12.57 10.16 5.79
CA LEU A 62 -12.66 10.65 7.16
C LEU A 62 -14.06 11.20 7.47
N LYS A 63 -14.63 12.04 6.59
CA LYS A 63 -15.97 12.62 6.77
C LYS A 63 -17.10 11.57 6.78
N ARG A 64 -16.88 10.42 6.13
CA ARG A 64 -17.82 9.29 6.15
C ARG A 64 -17.67 8.38 7.37
N GLY A 65 -16.69 8.62 8.23
CA GLY A 65 -16.40 7.74 9.37
C GLY A 65 -15.89 6.35 8.96
N ALA A 66 -15.38 6.19 7.74
CA ALA A 66 -14.96 4.90 7.19
C ALA A 66 -13.46 4.61 7.43
N TYR A 67 -12.78 5.46 8.19
CA TYR A 67 -11.38 5.27 8.56
C TYR A 67 -11.25 4.37 9.79
N ASN A 68 -10.48 3.30 9.66
CA ASN A 68 -10.28 2.27 10.70
C ASN A 68 -8.80 1.92 10.94
N GLU A 69 -7.86 2.68 10.36
CA GLU A 69 -6.41 2.44 10.46
C GLU A 69 -5.76 3.31 11.55
N GLU A 70 -6.33 3.30 12.77
CA GLU A 70 -5.85 4.11 13.90
C GLU A 70 -4.32 4.02 14.09
N GLY A 71 -3.66 5.17 14.23
CA GLY A 71 -2.20 5.27 14.37
C GLY A 71 -1.38 5.06 13.09
N LYS A 72 -2.01 4.80 11.93
CA LYS A 72 -1.31 4.54 10.65
C LYS A 72 -1.74 5.50 9.53
N PHE A 73 -1.96 6.77 9.87
CA PHE A 73 -2.47 7.78 8.93
C PHE A 73 -1.62 7.90 7.66
N LEU A 74 -0.33 8.22 7.80
CA LEU A 74 0.53 8.40 6.63
C LEU A 74 0.64 7.12 5.77
N PRO A 75 0.90 5.91 6.30
CA PRO A 75 0.87 4.68 5.51
C PRO A 75 -0.43 4.47 4.72
N TRP A 76 -1.58 4.80 5.33
CA TRP A 76 -2.87 4.74 4.66
C TRP A 76 -2.97 5.77 3.51
N VAL A 77 -2.56 7.02 3.73
CA VAL A 77 -2.51 8.08 2.69
C VAL A 77 -1.62 7.66 1.51
N MET A 78 -0.44 7.11 1.80
CA MET A 78 0.50 6.64 0.77
C MET A 78 -0.09 5.53 -0.09
N ARG A 79 -0.89 4.63 0.50
CA ARG A 79 -1.60 3.57 -0.23
C ARG A 79 -2.66 4.15 -1.18
N ILE A 80 -3.36 5.20 -0.77
CA ILE A 80 -4.33 5.89 -1.63
C ILE A 80 -3.63 6.49 -2.85
N ALA A 81 -2.53 7.20 -2.65
CA ALA A 81 -1.75 7.79 -3.74
C ALA A 81 -1.18 6.74 -4.68
N HIS A 82 -0.62 5.66 -4.14
CA HIS A 82 -0.11 4.55 -4.95
C HIS A 82 -1.20 3.94 -5.85
N ASN A 83 -2.40 3.70 -5.31
CA ASN A 83 -3.51 3.20 -6.12
C ASN A 83 -3.91 4.19 -7.23
N LEU A 84 -3.91 5.50 -6.96
CA LEU A 84 -4.18 6.53 -7.96
C LEU A 84 -3.12 6.55 -9.08
N ILE A 85 -1.84 6.39 -8.72
CA ILE A 85 -0.74 6.28 -9.68
C ILE A 85 -0.95 5.08 -10.61
N ILE A 86 -1.22 3.90 -10.03
CA ILE A 86 -1.49 2.68 -10.82
C ILE A 86 -2.69 2.90 -11.73
N ASP A 87 -3.79 3.45 -11.20
CA ASP A 87 -5.00 3.71 -11.99
C ASP A 87 -4.74 4.69 -13.14
N HIS A 88 -3.89 5.70 -12.95
CA HIS A 88 -3.49 6.65 -14.00
C HIS A 88 -2.73 5.93 -15.12
N PHE A 89 -1.69 5.16 -14.79
CA PHE A 89 -0.89 4.44 -15.76
C PHE A 89 -1.66 3.34 -16.50
N ARG A 90 -2.61 2.70 -15.81
CA ARG A 90 -3.50 1.72 -16.43
C ARG A 90 -4.40 2.35 -17.50
N LYS A 91 -4.93 3.55 -17.24
CA LYS A 91 -5.80 4.28 -18.19
C LYS A 91 -5.05 4.84 -19.39
N SER A 92 -3.79 5.21 -19.24
CA SER A 92 -3.00 5.82 -20.32
C SER A 92 -2.38 4.79 -21.28
N ASN A 93 -2.58 3.47 -21.05
CA ASN A 93 -1.93 2.36 -21.77
C ASN A 93 -0.39 2.51 -21.81
N ARG A 94 0.15 3.29 -20.88
CA ARG A 94 1.56 3.62 -20.70
C ARG A 94 2.03 3.10 -19.35
N MET A 95 1.53 1.93 -18.92
CA MET A 95 2.12 1.30 -17.75
C MET A 95 3.59 1.07 -18.10
N PRO A 96 4.54 1.78 -17.45
CA PRO A 96 5.91 1.35 -17.53
C PRO A 96 5.85 -0.08 -17.01
N MET A 97 6.34 -1.04 -17.80
CA MET A 97 6.78 -2.31 -17.23
C MET A 97 7.90 -1.92 -16.26
N CYS A 98 7.53 -1.54 -15.03
CA CYS A 98 8.47 -1.57 -13.93
C CYS A 98 8.81 -3.04 -13.80
N ASP A 99 9.98 -3.41 -14.33
CA ASP A 99 10.55 -4.74 -14.23
C ASP A 99 10.51 -5.19 -12.76
N GLY A 100 9.52 -6.00 -12.42
CA GLY A 100 9.59 -7.16 -11.52
C GLY A 100 10.25 -7.06 -10.15
N THR A 101 10.58 -5.88 -9.60
CA THR A 101 11.37 -5.78 -8.36
C THR A 101 10.91 -4.70 -7.37
N ASP A 102 10.08 -3.76 -7.80
CA ASP A 102 9.63 -2.65 -6.96
C ASP A 102 8.28 -2.95 -6.31
N SER A 103 8.17 -4.11 -5.63
CA SER A 103 7.02 -4.34 -4.75
C SER A 103 7.01 -3.22 -3.72
N PHE A 104 5.97 -2.38 -3.76
CA PHE A 104 5.86 -1.21 -2.90
C PHE A 104 5.70 -1.67 -1.45
N ASN A 105 6.82 -1.83 -0.76
CA ASN A 105 6.83 -2.13 0.65
C ASN A 105 6.60 -0.80 1.38
N ILE A 106 5.36 -0.52 1.81
CA ILE A 106 5.04 0.68 2.60
C ILE A 106 5.95 0.82 3.84
N PHE A 107 6.53 -0.28 4.32
CA PHE A 107 7.51 -0.31 5.40
C PHE A 107 8.92 0.15 5.00
N SER A 108 9.33 0.06 3.72
CA SER A 108 10.66 0.54 3.29
C SER A 108 10.75 2.06 3.27
N LEU A 109 9.63 2.77 3.16
CA LEU A 109 9.57 4.22 3.36
C LEU A 109 9.79 4.64 4.83
N MET A 110 9.65 3.71 5.79
CA MET A 110 9.86 3.97 7.23
C MET A 110 11.28 3.67 7.72
N GLY A 111 12.16 3.11 6.88
CA GLY A 111 13.53 2.76 7.26
C GLY A 111 14.56 3.33 6.28
N ASP A 112 15.35 4.29 6.75
CA ASP A 112 16.45 4.92 6.00
C ASP A 112 17.72 4.04 5.98
N GLU A 113 17.57 2.73 5.80
CA GLU A 113 18.70 1.82 5.71
C GLU A 113 18.90 1.35 4.28
N LYS A 114 19.91 1.92 3.61
CA LYS A 114 20.62 1.19 2.55
C LYS A 114 20.99 -0.18 3.12
N LEU A 115 20.34 -1.23 2.62
CA LEU A 115 20.65 -2.60 3.02
C LEU A 115 22.14 -2.84 2.74
N ASN A 116 22.91 -3.14 3.79
CA ASN A 116 24.26 -3.69 3.65
C ASN A 116 24.18 -5.02 2.88
N ALA A 117 25.26 -5.45 2.22
CA ALA A 117 25.39 -6.72 1.51
C ALA A 117 24.87 -7.93 2.32
N GLU A 118 25.08 -7.92 3.64
CA GLU A 118 24.53 -8.93 4.57
C GLU A 118 23.00 -8.89 4.64
N LYS A 119 22.41 -7.70 4.77
CA LYS A 119 20.94 -7.52 4.77
C LYS A 119 20.33 -7.86 3.40
N GLN A 120 21.09 -7.69 2.32
CA GLN A 120 20.66 -8.06 0.97
C GLN A 120 20.62 -9.59 0.77
N LEU A 121 21.64 -10.32 1.24
CA LEU A 121 21.63 -11.79 1.24
C LEU A 121 20.48 -12.37 2.09
N ILE A 122 20.23 -11.79 3.27
CA ILE A 122 19.10 -12.19 4.13
C ILE A 122 17.77 -11.96 3.40
N LYS A 123 17.61 -10.82 2.72
CA LYS A 123 16.42 -10.51 1.94
C LYS A 123 16.21 -11.51 0.79
N GLU A 124 17.25 -11.84 0.03
CA GLU A 124 17.17 -12.81 -1.08
C GLU A 124 16.75 -14.20 -0.59
N GLN A 125 17.25 -14.61 0.58
CA GLN A 125 16.85 -15.87 1.21
C GLN A 125 15.37 -15.85 1.63
N ILE A 126 14.93 -14.77 2.29
CA ILE A 126 13.52 -14.57 2.68
C ILE A 126 12.61 -14.58 1.45
N ASP A 127 12.98 -13.88 0.38
CA ASP A 127 12.21 -13.82 -0.86
C ASP A 127 12.08 -15.21 -1.51
N THR A 128 13.17 -15.98 -1.52
CA THR A 128 13.17 -17.37 -2.04
C THR A 128 12.25 -18.28 -1.23
N ASP A 129 12.30 -18.20 0.09
CA ASP A 129 11.47 -19.01 0.97
C ASP A 129 9.99 -18.61 0.88
N LEU A 130 9.69 -17.30 0.76
CA LEU A 130 8.35 -16.80 0.49
C LEU A 130 7.79 -17.34 -0.83
N LEU A 131 8.56 -17.33 -1.92
CA LEU A 131 8.14 -17.89 -3.20
C LEU A 131 7.86 -19.40 -3.11
N ARG A 132 8.63 -20.14 -2.30
CA ARG A 132 8.37 -21.56 -2.05
C ARG A 132 7.04 -21.75 -1.31
N MET A 133 6.82 -21.01 -0.24
CA MET A 133 5.58 -21.09 0.55
C MET A 133 4.34 -20.67 -0.24
N ILE A 134 4.46 -19.70 -1.14
CA ILE A 134 3.34 -19.33 -2.04
C ILE A 134 2.92 -20.55 -2.88
N LYS A 135 3.85 -21.38 -3.35
CA LYS A 135 3.53 -22.59 -4.14
C LYS A 135 2.82 -23.68 -3.33
N GLU A 136 2.85 -23.62 -2.00
CA GLU A 136 2.17 -24.57 -1.11
C GLU A 136 0.71 -24.17 -0.81
N LEU A 137 0.30 -22.96 -1.17
CA LEU A 137 -1.07 -22.51 -0.95
C LEU A 137 -2.05 -23.21 -1.91
N PRO A 138 -3.35 -23.26 -1.58
CA PRO A 138 -4.39 -23.61 -2.55
C PRO A 138 -4.31 -22.75 -3.82
N GLU A 139 -4.58 -23.34 -4.99
CA GLU A 139 -4.42 -22.70 -6.30
C GLU A 139 -5.16 -21.35 -6.39
N ASP A 140 -6.34 -21.26 -5.80
CA ASP A 140 -7.16 -20.05 -5.81
C ASP A 140 -6.59 -18.91 -4.95
N GLN A 141 -5.84 -19.25 -3.90
CA GLN A 141 -5.06 -18.33 -3.07
C GLN A 141 -3.78 -17.88 -3.79
N GLN A 142 -3.10 -18.81 -4.47
CA GLN A 142 -1.94 -18.48 -5.32
C GLN A 142 -2.34 -17.51 -6.43
N GLN A 143 -3.45 -17.78 -7.12
CA GLN A 143 -3.93 -16.99 -8.24
C GLN A 143 -4.20 -15.54 -7.84
N VAL A 144 -4.91 -15.32 -6.72
CA VAL A 144 -5.20 -13.95 -6.25
C VAL A 144 -3.94 -13.21 -5.79
N LEU A 145 -3.00 -13.89 -5.12
CA LEU A 145 -1.72 -13.30 -4.74
C LEU A 145 -0.94 -12.90 -5.99
N HIS A 146 -0.89 -13.77 -6.98
CA HIS A 146 -0.12 -13.51 -8.19
C HIS A 146 -0.69 -12.32 -8.97
N MET A 147 -2.00 -12.29 -9.16
CA MET A 147 -2.68 -11.16 -9.82
C MET A 147 -2.51 -9.86 -9.03
N ARG A 148 -2.54 -9.93 -7.69
CA ARG A 148 -2.45 -8.74 -6.85
C ARG A 148 -1.03 -8.18 -6.75
N LEU A 149 -0.03 -9.04 -6.60
CA LEU A 149 1.34 -8.65 -6.29
C LEU A 149 2.23 -8.49 -7.53
N PHE A 150 2.02 -9.31 -8.58
CA PHE A 150 2.87 -9.28 -9.77
C PHE A 150 2.21 -8.59 -10.97
N LYS A 151 0.88 -8.44 -10.96
CA LYS A 151 0.12 -7.79 -12.04
C LYS A 151 -0.58 -6.50 -11.60
N ASP A 152 -0.42 -6.09 -10.34
CA ASP A 152 -1.04 -4.89 -9.75
C ASP A 152 -2.56 -4.78 -10.02
N MET A 153 -3.26 -5.91 -10.12
CA MET A 153 -4.69 -5.93 -10.38
C MET A 153 -5.47 -5.56 -9.12
N SER A 154 -6.51 -4.74 -9.28
CA SER A 154 -7.51 -4.48 -8.24
C SER A 154 -8.37 -5.72 -7.98
N PHE A 155 -8.98 -5.83 -6.79
CA PHE A 155 -9.89 -6.95 -6.51
C PHE A 155 -11.11 -6.99 -7.43
N LYS A 156 -11.49 -5.85 -8.00
CA LYS A 156 -12.53 -5.77 -9.04
C LYS A 156 -12.06 -6.45 -10.32
N GLU A 157 -10.87 -6.14 -10.80
CA GLU A 157 -10.30 -6.78 -12.00
C GLU A 157 -10.01 -8.26 -11.79
N ILE A 158 -9.57 -8.65 -10.59
CA ILE A 158 -9.39 -10.05 -10.23
C ILE A 158 -10.74 -10.77 -10.28
N SER A 159 -11.79 -10.16 -9.73
CA SER A 159 -13.16 -10.68 -9.77
C SER A 159 -13.64 -10.88 -11.22
N GLU A 160 -13.43 -9.87 -12.08
CA GLU A 160 -13.77 -9.95 -13.51
C GLU A 160 -12.96 -11.02 -14.26
N ASN A 161 -11.66 -11.14 -13.98
CA ASN A 161 -10.77 -12.10 -14.66
C ASN A 161 -11.01 -13.55 -14.23
N THR A 162 -11.40 -13.77 -12.97
CA THR A 162 -11.60 -15.12 -12.41
C THR A 162 -13.07 -15.56 -12.38
N GLY A 163 -14.01 -14.67 -12.72
CA GLY A 163 -15.46 -14.94 -12.73
C GLY A 163 -16.08 -15.11 -11.34
N VAL A 164 -15.36 -14.79 -10.26
CA VAL A 164 -15.86 -14.86 -8.88
C VAL A 164 -16.30 -13.48 -8.38
N SER A 165 -17.08 -13.41 -7.30
CA SER A 165 -17.44 -12.11 -6.70
C SER A 165 -16.22 -11.39 -6.11
N ILE A 166 -16.26 -10.06 -6.02
CA ILE A 166 -15.22 -9.26 -5.35
C ILE A 166 -14.97 -9.71 -3.90
N ASN A 167 -16.02 -10.11 -3.19
CA ASN A 167 -15.92 -10.64 -1.82
C ASN A 167 -15.21 -11.99 -1.78
N THR A 168 -15.40 -12.84 -2.79
CA THR A 168 -14.68 -14.11 -2.93
C THR A 168 -13.20 -13.85 -3.19
N ALA A 169 -12.85 -12.90 -4.07
CA ALA A 169 -11.45 -12.53 -4.31
C ALA A 169 -10.77 -11.96 -3.05
N LEU A 170 -11.47 -11.08 -2.32
CA LEU A 170 -11.01 -10.56 -1.01
C LEU A 170 -10.83 -11.70 0.02
N GLY A 171 -11.78 -12.64 0.07
CA GLY A 171 -11.72 -13.81 0.93
C GLY A 171 -10.49 -14.67 0.62
N ARG A 172 -10.25 -15.00 -0.66
CA ARG A 172 -9.08 -15.75 -1.11
C ARG A 172 -7.78 -15.07 -0.70
N MET A 173 -7.68 -13.75 -0.89
CA MET A 173 -6.48 -13.00 -0.48
C MET A 173 -6.27 -13.04 1.03
N ARG A 174 -7.35 -12.87 1.81
CA ARG A 174 -7.28 -12.97 3.27
C ARG A 174 -6.78 -14.34 3.72
N TYR A 175 -7.33 -15.43 3.16
CA TYR A 175 -6.88 -16.79 3.51
C TYR A 175 -5.46 -17.07 3.04
N ALA A 176 -5.06 -16.56 1.87
CA ALA A 176 -3.69 -16.65 1.38
C ALA A 176 -2.69 -16.05 2.39
N LEU A 177 -2.97 -14.84 2.90
CA LEU A 177 -2.12 -14.18 3.91
C LEU A 177 -2.10 -14.91 5.25
N ILE A 178 -3.24 -15.45 5.70
CA ILE A 178 -3.32 -16.23 6.95
C ILE A 178 -2.49 -17.51 6.83
N ASN A 179 -2.62 -18.22 5.71
CA ASN A 179 -1.92 -19.49 5.49
C ASN A 179 -0.42 -19.26 5.29
N LEU A 180 -0.02 -18.21 4.56
CA LEU A 180 1.38 -17.81 4.46
C LEU A 180 1.99 -17.52 5.82
N ARG A 181 1.29 -16.77 6.69
CA ARG A 181 1.76 -16.50 8.06
C ARG A 181 1.99 -17.79 8.85
N LYS A 182 1.07 -18.76 8.76
CA LYS A 182 1.23 -20.07 9.41
C LYS A 182 2.43 -20.83 8.87
N LEU A 183 2.67 -20.80 7.56
CA LEU A 183 3.83 -21.45 6.93
C LEU A 183 5.14 -20.78 7.38
N VAL A 184 5.19 -19.45 7.46
CA VAL A 184 6.33 -18.70 7.98
C VAL A 184 6.65 -19.12 9.42
N GLU A 185 5.63 -19.17 10.29
CA GLU A 185 5.77 -19.58 11.69
C GLU A 185 6.23 -21.05 11.81
N ALA A 186 5.67 -21.95 11.01
CA ALA A 186 6.05 -23.37 11.02
C ALA A 186 7.48 -23.61 10.52
N ASN A 187 7.94 -22.83 9.54
CA ASN A 187 9.30 -22.91 9.00
C ASN A 187 10.31 -22.06 9.81
N SER A 188 9.90 -21.46 10.94
CA SER A 188 10.75 -20.60 11.79
C SER A 188 11.45 -19.48 11.02
N ILE A 189 10.79 -18.95 9.98
CA ILE A 189 11.36 -17.89 9.15
C ILE A 189 11.24 -16.57 9.93
N VAL A 190 12.38 -16.01 10.27
CA VAL A 190 12.50 -14.73 10.97
C VAL A 190 12.30 -13.61 9.95
N LEU A 191 11.10 -13.03 9.91
CA LEU A 191 10.77 -11.89 9.03
C LEU A 191 11.25 -10.53 9.56
N THR A 192 12.14 -10.50 10.56
CA THR A 192 12.51 -9.27 11.26
C THR A 192 13.50 -8.43 10.44
N ASN A 193 13.14 -7.16 10.24
CA ASN A 193 14.02 -6.03 10.55
C ASN A 193 13.33 -5.20 11.61
#